data_AF-A0A1H7SQW0-F1
#
_entry.id   AF-A0A1H7SQW0-F1
#
_cell.length_a   1.000
_cell.length_b   1.000
_cell.length_c   1.000
_cell.angle_alpha   90.00
_cell.angle_beta   90.00
_cell.angle_gamma   90.00
#
_symmetry.space_group_name_H-M   'P 1'
#
loop_
_entity.id
_entity.type
_entity.pdbx_description
1 polymer ?
#
loop_
_entity_poly.entity_id
_entity_poly.type
_entity_poly.pdbx_seq_one_letter_code
_entity_poly.pdbx_strand_id
1 'polypeptide(L)'
;MYEIFVLGELMTGDKHGYMLQEILKNAGGPYRQISSGTLYPLLSRMVDHEWIHLRLDGSGGGKRPRKIYGITDSGRRKFLELMEKPLEYNMDTEQTFHFKMVYFRYVPKRVRLDCLQQYLIYLETNLKHVTEFEAEIAFYKPEPEKQRLQLLRVLDHRKQMGKTNIEWIKKEIAAVKSEED
;
A
#
# COMPACT_ATOMS: atom_id res chain seq x y z
N MET A 1 -1.95 -7.82 -0.73
CA MET A 1 -1.97 -6.34 -0.93
C MET A 1 -3.40 -5.81 -1.14
N TYR A 2 -4.10 -6.17 -2.22
CA TYR A 2 -5.42 -5.59 -2.53
C TYR A 2 -6.55 -5.94 -1.56
N GLU A 3 -6.41 -7.01 -0.79
CA GLU A 3 -7.33 -7.34 0.31
C GLU A 3 -7.38 -6.22 1.36
N ILE A 4 -6.23 -5.60 1.69
CA ILE A 4 -6.17 -4.45 2.61
C ILE A 4 -7.03 -3.31 2.07
N PHE A 5 -6.89 -3.04 0.77
CA PHE A 5 -7.69 -2.01 0.10
C PHE A 5 -9.18 -2.34 0.15
N VAL A 6 -9.60 -3.51 -0.31
CA VAL A 6 -11.03 -3.85 -0.39
C VAL A 6 -11.65 -3.86 1.00
N LEU A 7 -11.01 -4.51 1.98
CA LEU A 7 -11.53 -4.55 3.34
C LEU A 7 -11.54 -3.16 3.97
N GLY A 8 -10.45 -2.40 3.85
CA GLY A 8 -10.35 -1.03 4.36
C GLY A 8 -11.41 -0.11 3.75
N GLU A 9 -11.65 -0.22 2.45
CA GLU A 9 -12.67 0.58 1.78
C GLU A 9 -14.08 0.21 2.25
N LEU A 10 -14.33 -1.06 2.55
CA LEU A 10 -15.61 -1.51 3.11
C LEU A 10 -15.75 -1.17 4.61
N MET A 11 -14.68 -0.79 5.30
CA MET A 11 -14.78 -0.19 6.66
C MET A 11 -15.44 1.19 6.62
N THR A 12 -15.41 1.90 5.48
CA THR A 12 -16.09 3.19 5.30
C THR A 12 -17.57 3.03 4.94
N GLY A 13 -18.04 1.79 4.68
CA GLY A 13 -19.42 1.45 4.36
C GLY A 13 -19.56 0.61 3.09
N ASP A 14 -20.74 0.02 2.91
CA ASP A 14 -21.08 -0.86 1.79
C ASP A 14 -20.91 -0.18 0.43
N LYS A 15 -20.40 -0.92 -0.56
CA LYS A 15 -20.07 -0.38 -1.89
C LYS A 15 -20.48 -1.29 -3.03
N HIS A 16 -20.84 -0.65 -4.13
CA HIS A 16 -20.93 -1.33 -5.40
C HIS A 16 -19.55 -1.73 -5.93
N GLY A 17 -19.47 -2.90 -6.59
CA GLY A 17 -18.21 -3.39 -7.16
C GLY A 17 -17.51 -2.43 -8.13
N TYR A 18 -18.28 -1.64 -8.89
CA TYR A 18 -17.71 -0.65 -9.80
C TYR A 18 -17.08 0.54 -9.06
N MET A 19 -17.63 0.95 -7.92
CA MET A 19 -17.03 2.02 -7.10
C MET A 19 -15.71 1.55 -6.50
N LEU A 20 -15.66 0.30 -6.00
CA LEU A 20 -14.41 -0.30 -5.56
C LEU A 20 -13.36 -0.32 -6.69
N GLN A 21 -13.78 -0.61 -7.92
CA GLN A 21 -12.89 -0.58 -9.09
C GLN A 21 -12.36 0.81 -9.40
N GLU A 22 -13.22 1.82 -9.35
CA GLU A 22 -12.88 3.21 -9.65
C GLU A 22 -11.93 3.79 -8.60
N ILE A 23 -12.24 3.61 -7.31
CA ILE A 23 -11.39 4.05 -6.21
C ILE A 23 -10.02 3.37 -6.31
N LEU A 24 -10.00 2.06 -6.58
CA LEU A 24 -8.75 1.30 -6.69
C LEU A 24 -7.89 1.74 -7.88
N LYS A 25 -8.50 2.06 -9.02
CA LYS A 25 -7.81 2.61 -10.19
C LYS A 25 -7.13 3.94 -9.88
N ASN A 26 -7.77 4.79 -9.07
CA ASN A 26 -7.23 6.09 -8.68
C ASN A 26 -6.19 5.98 -7.55
N ALA A 27 -6.39 5.06 -6.60
CA ALA A 27 -5.46 4.82 -5.49
C ALA A 27 -4.12 4.20 -5.94
N GLY A 28 -4.11 3.48 -7.07
CA GLY A 28 -2.89 2.91 -7.67
C GLY A 28 -2.00 3.92 -8.41
N GLY A 29 -2.44 5.17 -8.56
CA GLY A 29 -1.77 6.18 -9.37
C GLY A 29 -1.91 5.95 -10.89
N PRO A 30 -1.44 6.90 -11.72
CA PRO A 30 -1.70 6.91 -13.16
C PRO A 30 -1.12 5.71 -13.92
N TYR A 31 -0.14 5.02 -13.35
CA TYR A 31 0.62 3.95 -14.02
C TYR A 31 0.25 2.53 -13.56
N ARG A 32 -0.60 2.36 -12.54
CA ARG A 32 -0.99 1.04 -12.01
C ARG A 32 -2.50 0.86 -12.07
N GLN A 33 -3.00 0.55 -13.26
CA GLN A 33 -4.42 0.27 -13.48
C GLN A 33 -4.73 -1.16 -13.05
N ILE A 34 -5.56 -1.30 -12.02
CA ILE A 34 -6.07 -2.62 -11.63
C ILE A 34 -7.22 -2.97 -12.55
N SER A 35 -7.04 -4.05 -13.31
CA SER A 35 -8.06 -4.53 -14.22
C SER A 35 -9.25 -5.09 -13.45
N SER A 36 -10.43 -5.05 -14.08
CA SER A 36 -11.60 -5.80 -13.62
C SER A 36 -11.28 -7.28 -13.42
N GLY A 37 -10.41 -7.84 -14.27
CA GLY A 37 -9.92 -9.22 -14.19
C GLY A 37 -9.12 -9.54 -12.92
N THR A 38 -8.69 -8.53 -12.15
CA THR A 38 -8.03 -8.73 -10.85
C THR A 38 -9.01 -8.55 -9.70
N LEU A 39 -9.85 -7.49 -9.76
CA LEU A 39 -10.74 -7.14 -8.65
C LEU A 39 -11.89 -8.13 -8.46
N TYR A 40 -12.61 -8.51 -9.52
CA TYR A 40 -13.80 -9.35 -9.36
C TYR A 40 -13.49 -10.77 -8.89
N PRO A 41 -12.43 -11.45 -9.39
CA PRO A 41 -12.00 -12.71 -8.80
C PRO A 41 -11.57 -12.59 -7.34
N LEU A 42 -10.92 -11.48 -6.96
CA LEU A 42 -10.61 -11.20 -5.56
C LEU A 42 -11.89 -11.09 -4.72
N LEU A 43 -12.86 -10.29 -5.16
CA LEU A 43 -14.14 -10.15 -4.46
C LEU A 43 -14.86 -11.49 -4.30
N SER A 44 -14.85 -12.34 -5.33
CA SER A 44 -15.41 -13.69 -5.25
C SER A 44 -14.74 -14.50 -4.13
N ARG A 45 -13.40 -14.58 -4.11
CA ARG A 45 -12.66 -15.30 -3.06
C ARG A 45 -12.95 -14.74 -1.67
N MET A 46 -13.08 -13.42 -1.53
CA MET A 46 -13.37 -12.79 -0.25
C MET A 46 -14.80 -13.08 0.24
N VAL A 47 -15.76 -13.27 -0.67
CA VAL A 47 -17.10 -13.77 -0.33
C VAL A 47 -17.02 -15.24 0.10
N ASP A 48 -16.27 -16.07 -0.62
CA ASP A 48 -16.10 -17.50 -0.30
C ASP A 48 -15.43 -17.71 1.07
N HIS A 49 -14.53 -16.80 1.47
CA HIS A 49 -13.92 -16.77 2.80
C HIS A 49 -14.77 -16.09 3.88
N GLU A 50 -15.98 -15.66 3.53
CA GLU A 50 -16.91 -14.94 4.41
C GLU A 50 -16.34 -13.64 4.99
N TRP A 51 -15.31 -13.05 4.39
CA TRP A 51 -14.76 -11.77 4.81
C TRP A 51 -15.64 -10.59 4.38
N ILE A 52 -16.35 -10.76 3.27
CA ILE A 52 -17.34 -9.81 2.78
C ILE A 52 -18.63 -10.57 2.43
N HIS A 53 -19.76 -9.89 2.53
CA HIS A 53 -21.04 -10.42 2.05
C HIS A 53 -21.45 -9.68 0.78
N LEU A 54 -22.22 -10.37 -0.07
CA LEU A 54 -22.76 -9.84 -1.31
C LEU A 54 -24.29 -9.72 -1.20
N ARG A 55 -24.82 -8.51 -1.44
CA ARG A 55 -26.25 -8.27 -1.63
C ARG A 55 -26.52 -7.82 -3.06
N LEU A 56 -27.65 -8.24 -3.59
CA LEU A 56 -28.15 -7.77 -4.88
C LEU A 56 -29.10 -6.60 -4.61
N ASP A 57 -28.77 -5.44 -5.18
CA ASP A 57 -29.67 -4.30 -5.19
C ASP A 57 -30.83 -4.60 -6.15
N GLY A 58 -32.01 -4.79 -5.57
CA GLY A 58 -33.25 -5.17 -6.25
C GLY A 58 -34.08 -3.98 -6.70
N SER A 59 -33.49 -2.81 -6.97
CA SER A 59 -34.21 -1.66 -7.51
C SER A 59 -34.93 -2.06 -8.81
N GLY A 60 -36.25 -2.22 -8.71
CA GLY A 60 -37.12 -2.81 -9.73
C GLY A 60 -37.09 -2.11 -11.09
N GLY A 61 -37.36 -2.90 -12.14
CA GLY A 61 -37.51 -2.43 -13.51
C GLY A 61 -36.39 -2.89 -14.44
N GLY A 62 -36.37 -4.18 -14.80
CA GLY A 62 -35.68 -4.75 -15.99
C GLY A 62 -34.15 -4.61 -16.09
N LYS A 63 -33.48 -3.86 -15.21
CA LYS A 63 -32.03 -3.68 -15.19
C LYS A 63 -31.36 -4.82 -14.41
N ARG A 64 -30.16 -5.24 -14.86
CA ARG A 64 -29.34 -6.24 -14.16
C ARG A 64 -29.13 -5.80 -12.70
N PRO A 65 -29.37 -6.68 -11.72
CA PRO A 65 -29.20 -6.36 -10.31
C PRO A 65 -27.75 -5.96 -10.01
N ARG A 66 -27.55 -4.89 -9.24
CA ARG A 66 -26.20 -4.40 -8.92
C ARG A 66 -25.67 -5.12 -7.69
N LYS A 67 -24.41 -5.54 -7.75
CA LYS A 67 -23.71 -6.18 -6.62
C LYS A 67 -23.26 -5.12 -5.62
N ILE A 68 -23.73 -5.21 -4.38
CA ILE A 68 -23.29 -4.44 -3.22
C ILE A 68 -22.49 -5.36 -2.30
N TYR A 69 -21.28 -4.96 -1.94
CA TYR A 69 -20.42 -5.67 -1.01
C TYR A 69 -20.39 -4.93 0.32
N GLY A 70 -20.39 -5.67 1.42
CA GLY A 70 -20.21 -5.16 2.77
C GLY A 70 -19.26 -6.05 3.58
N ILE A 71 -18.55 -5.47 4.54
CA ILE A 71 -17.59 -6.22 5.38
C ILE A 71 -18.32 -7.00 6.48
N THR A 72 -17.87 -8.22 6.77
CA THR A 72 -18.38 -9.03 7.90
C THR A 72 -17.47 -8.88 9.13
N ASP A 73 -17.87 -9.45 10.27
CA ASP A 73 -16.99 -9.51 11.45
C ASP A 73 -15.72 -10.33 11.19
N SER A 74 -15.81 -11.37 10.37
CA SER A 74 -14.64 -12.13 9.91
C SER A 74 -13.72 -11.26 9.06
N GLY A 75 -14.28 -10.45 8.16
CA GLY A 75 -13.53 -9.48 7.38
C GLY A 75 -12.85 -8.41 8.22
N ARG A 76 -13.50 -7.92 9.27
CA ARG A 76 -12.90 -6.95 10.21
C ARG A 76 -11.70 -7.55 10.93
N ARG A 77 -11.79 -8.81 11.39
CA ARG A 77 -10.65 -9.53 11.97
C ARG A 77 -9.53 -9.73 10.96
N LYS A 78 -9.87 -10.14 9.72
CA LYS A 78 -8.89 -10.30 8.66
C LYS A 78 -8.19 -8.99 8.28
N PHE A 79 -8.93 -7.89 8.24
CA PHE A 79 -8.38 -6.56 8.00
C PHE A 79 -7.34 -6.21 9.06
N LEU A 80 -7.67 -6.36 10.34
CA LEU A 80 -6.72 -6.12 11.43
C LEU A 80 -5.48 -7.02 11.32
N GLU A 81 -5.66 -8.31 11.05
CA GLU A 81 -4.55 -9.27 10.83
C GLU A 81 -3.62 -8.80 9.69
N LEU A 82 -4.17 -8.38 8.55
CA LEU A 82 -3.39 -7.89 7.42
C LEU A 82 -2.68 -6.57 7.75
N MET A 83 -3.30 -5.71 8.55
CA MET A 83 -2.71 -4.45 9.03
C MET A 83 -1.56 -4.70 10.01
N GLU A 84 -1.65 -5.71 10.86
CA GLU A 84 -0.60 -6.12 11.80
C GLU A 84 0.52 -6.94 11.15
N LYS A 85 0.25 -7.61 10.03
CA LYS A 85 1.26 -8.37 9.30
C LYS A 85 2.46 -7.48 8.93
N PRO A 86 3.71 -7.90 9.22
CA PRO A 86 4.88 -7.15 8.84
C PRO A 86 4.97 -6.85 7.33
N LEU A 87 5.57 -5.72 6.98
CA LEU A 87 5.84 -5.37 5.59
C LEU A 87 6.89 -6.34 5.01
N GLU A 88 6.56 -6.93 3.86
CA GLU A 88 7.52 -7.67 3.05
C GLU A 88 8.36 -6.68 2.24
N TYR A 89 9.69 -6.84 2.22
CA TYR A 89 10.61 -5.95 1.50
C TYR A 89 10.82 -6.46 0.07
N ASN A 90 10.04 -5.90 -0.86
CA ASN A 90 9.99 -6.26 -2.28
C ASN A 90 9.48 -5.06 -3.12
N MET A 91 9.17 -5.29 -4.40
CA MET A 91 8.72 -4.22 -5.32
C MET A 91 7.37 -3.60 -4.95
N ASP A 92 6.57 -4.25 -4.11
CA ASP A 92 5.22 -3.81 -3.71
C ASP A 92 5.18 -3.22 -2.28
N THR A 93 6.33 -3.10 -1.59
CA THR A 93 6.40 -2.60 -0.21
C THR A 93 5.78 -1.21 -0.06
N GLU A 94 6.17 -0.26 -0.90
CA GLU A 94 5.67 1.12 -0.86
C GLU A 94 4.16 1.18 -1.08
N GLN A 95 3.64 0.46 -2.07
CA GLN A 95 2.21 0.44 -2.32
C GLN A 95 1.43 -0.25 -1.19
N THR A 96 1.96 -1.34 -0.65
CA THR A 96 1.36 -2.01 0.51
C THR A 96 1.31 -1.07 1.70
N PHE A 97 2.39 -0.33 1.96
CA PHE A 97 2.46 0.68 3.00
C PHE A 97 1.44 1.80 2.78
N HIS A 98 1.33 2.36 1.58
CA HIS A 98 0.34 3.40 1.26
C HIS A 98 -1.10 2.89 1.46
N PHE A 99 -1.41 1.66 1.03
CA PHE A 99 -2.74 1.09 1.32
C PHE A 99 -3.00 0.95 2.81
N LYS A 100 -2.02 0.52 3.62
CA LYS A 100 -2.19 0.49 5.07
C LYS A 100 -2.47 1.89 5.62
N MET A 101 -1.68 2.89 5.20
CA MET A 101 -1.78 4.27 5.70
C MET A 101 -3.16 4.89 5.48
N VAL A 102 -3.76 4.71 4.29
CA VAL A 102 -5.11 5.23 3.97
C VAL A 102 -6.15 4.80 5.00
N TYR A 103 -6.00 3.61 5.59
CA TYR A 103 -6.96 3.02 6.52
C TYR A 103 -6.50 3.02 7.98
N PHE A 104 -5.47 3.81 8.34
CA PHE A 104 -4.96 3.92 9.71
C PHE A 104 -6.01 4.28 10.75
N ARG A 105 -7.04 5.05 10.38
CA ARG A 105 -8.15 5.39 11.27
C ARG A 105 -8.97 4.20 11.78
N TYR A 106 -8.80 3.01 11.18
CA TYR A 106 -9.53 1.79 11.51
C TYR A 106 -8.70 0.79 12.31
N VAL A 107 -7.49 1.15 12.73
CA VAL A 107 -6.62 0.31 13.56
C VAL A 107 -6.08 1.09 14.77
N PRO A 108 -5.71 0.40 15.86
CA PRO A 108 -5.14 1.05 17.02
C PRO A 108 -3.84 1.80 16.70
N LYS A 109 -3.54 2.86 17.46
CA LYS A 109 -2.31 3.66 17.34
C LYS A 109 -1.03 2.82 17.26
N ARG A 110 -0.94 1.74 18.05
CA ARG A 110 0.22 0.82 18.01
C ARG A 110 0.48 0.27 16.60
N VAL A 111 -0.57 -0.14 15.88
CA VAL A 111 -0.46 -0.75 14.55
C VAL A 111 -0.01 0.28 13.52
N ARG A 112 -0.49 1.52 13.65
CA ARG A 112 -0.05 2.65 12.82
C ARG A 112 1.45 2.91 12.99
N LEU A 113 1.89 3.02 14.24
CA LEU A 113 3.31 3.24 14.58
C LEU A 113 4.20 2.10 14.09
N ASP A 114 3.77 0.85 14.28
CA ASP A 114 4.52 -0.32 13.81
C ASP A 114 4.67 -0.30 12.27
N CYS A 115 3.61 0.05 11.53
CA CYS A 115 3.68 0.17 10.07
C CYS A 115 4.65 1.28 9.62
N LEU A 116 4.58 2.45 10.25
CA LEU A 116 5.46 3.59 9.94
C LEU A 116 6.92 3.26 10.25
N GLN A 117 7.20 2.60 11.38
CA GLN A 117 8.56 2.20 11.77
C GLN A 117 9.14 1.15 10.82
N GLN A 118 8.36 0.15 10.43
CA GLN A 118 8.81 -0.86 9.47
C GLN A 118 9.13 -0.25 8.11
N TYR A 119 8.35 0.75 7.67
CA TYR A 119 8.63 1.47 6.43
C TYR A 119 9.86 2.37 6.54
N LEU A 120 10.10 3.00 7.70
CA LEU A 120 11.35 3.72 7.96
C LEU A 120 12.58 2.80 7.85
N ILE A 121 12.53 1.60 8.46
CA ILE A 121 13.61 0.61 8.38
C ILE A 121 13.86 0.21 6.92
N TYR A 122 12.80 0.00 6.14
CA TYR A 122 12.90 -0.29 4.71
C TYR A 122 13.62 0.83 3.94
N LEU A 123 13.24 2.08 4.17
CA LEU A 123 13.86 3.24 3.52
C LEU A 123 15.33 3.42 3.94
N GLU A 124 15.64 3.28 5.22
CA GLU A 124 17.01 3.38 5.74
C GLU A 124 17.91 2.27 5.18
N THR A 125 17.40 1.05 5.08
CA THR A 125 18.11 -0.09 4.45
C THR A 125 18.41 0.19 2.98
N ASN A 126 17.43 0.72 2.23
CA ASN A 126 17.63 1.09 0.83
C ASN A 126 18.63 2.24 0.66
N LEU A 127 18.55 3.28 1.49
CA LEU A 127 19.49 4.41 1.43
C LEU A 127 20.92 3.96 1.75
N LYS A 128 21.08 3.08 2.75
CA LYS A 128 22.38 2.49 3.09
C LYS A 128 22.96 1.74 1.90
N HIS A 129 22.19 0.82 1.30
CA HIS A 129 22.64 0.05 0.15
C HIS A 129 23.07 0.93 -1.04
N VAL A 130 22.30 1.97 -1.36
CA VAL A 130 22.65 2.90 -2.45
C VAL A 130 23.93 3.68 -2.13
N THR A 131 24.11 4.08 -0.88
CA THR A 131 25.28 4.85 -0.42
C THR A 131 26.55 4.02 -0.44
N GLU A 132 26.48 2.77 0.02
CA GLU A 132 27.59 1.81 -0.01
C GLU A 132 28.00 1.51 -1.46
N PHE A 133 27.01 1.23 -2.33
CA PHE A 133 27.29 0.96 -3.73
C PHE A 133 27.88 2.17 -4.47
N GLU A 134 27.42 3.39 -4.19
CA GLU A 134 28.04 4.59 -4.74
C GLU A 134 29.51 4.75 -4.33
N ALA A 135 29.83 4.48 -3.05
CA ALA A 135 31.19 4.53 -2.55
C ALA A 135 32.10 3.51 -3.26
N GLU A 136 31.61 2.29 -3.50
CA GLU A 136 32.32 1.28 -4.29
C GLU A 136 32.59 1.75 -5.72
N ILE A 137 31.58 2.31 -6.41
CA ILE A 137 31.72 2.82 -7.77
C ILE A 137 32.72 3.99 -7.83
N ALA A 138 32.73 4.85 -6.82
CA ALA A 138 33.68 5.96 -6.70
C ALA A 138 35.11 5.50 -6.43
N PHE A 139 35.27 4.40 -5.67
CA PHE A 139 36.56 3.80 -5.35
C PHE A 139 37.15 3.02 -6.52
N TYR A 140 36.43 2.03 -7.05
CA TYR A 140 36.92 1.13 -8.09
C TYR A 140 36.95 1.77 -9.49
N LYS A 141 36.13 2.80 -9.72
CA LYS A 141 36.04 3.54 -10.99
C LYS A 141 35.95 2.62 -12.22
N PRO A 142 34.95 1.73 -12.29
CA PRO A 142 34.81 0.80 -13.42
C PRO A 142 34.66 1.55 -14.76
N GLU A 143 35.26 0.99 -15.80
CA GLU A 143 35.10 1.45 -17.19
C GLU A 143 33.85 0.82 -17.83
N PRO A 144 33.20 1.50 -18.80
CA PRO A 144 33.58 2.79 -19.37
C PRO A 144 33.15 4.00 -18.52
N GLU A 145 34.00 5.02 -18.39
CA GLU A 145 33.74 6.25 -17.61
C GLU A 145 32.37 6.87 -17.91
N LYS A 146 31.98 6.97 -19.19
CA LYS A 146 30.70 7.57 -19.58
C LYS A 146 29.50 6.85 -18.95
N GLN A 147 29.55 5.52 -18.85
CA GLN A 147 28.49 4.73 -18.22
C GLN A 147 28.52 4.89 -16.70
N ARG A 148 29.72 4.87 -16.09
CA ARG A 148 29.91 5.12 -14.66
C ARG A 148 29.31 6.46 -14.23
N LEU A 149 29.52 7.53 -15.00
CA LEU A 149 28.94 8.84 -14.71
C LEU A 149 27.40 8.82 -14.75
N GLN A 150 26.78 8.11 -15.70
CA GLN A 150 25.32 7.99 -15.72
C GLN A 150 24.81 7.15 -14.54
N LEU A 151 25.51 6.08 -14.16
CA LEU A 151 25.17 5.30 -12.97
C LEU A 151 25.19 6.15 -11.70
N LEU A 152 26.25 6.96 -11.51
CA LEU A 152 26.35 7.88 -10.37
C LEU A 152 25.19 8.89 -10.31
N ARG A 153 24.69 9.36 -11.45
CA ARG A 153 23.49 10.24 -11.50
C ARG A 153 22.22 9.52 -11.02
N VAL A 154 22.05 8.25 -11.38
CA VAL A 154 20.93 7.43 -10.90
C VAL A 154 21.04 7.19 -9.38
N LEU A 155 22.25 6.92 -8.88
CA LEU A 155 22.48 6.74 -7.45
C LEU A 155 22.23 8.03 -6.66
N ASP A 156 22.67 9.19 -7.17
CA ASP A 156 22.34 10.48 -6.55
C ASP A 156 20.84 10.70 -6.47
N HIS A 157 20.10 10.54 -7.57
CA HIS A 157 18.64 10.64 -7.58
C HIS A 157 17.99 9.72 -6.54
N ARG A 158 18.41 8.45 -6.48
CA ARG A 158 17.88 7.48 -5.48
C ARG A 158 18.18 7.90 -4.04
N LYS A 159 19.36 8.45 -3.76
CA LYS A 159 19.69 8.98 -2.42
C LYS A 159 18.82 10.18 -2.06
N GLN A 160 18.64 11.14 -2.98
CA GLN A 160 17.82 12.32 -2.71
C GLN A 160 16.38 11.91 -2.39
N MET A 161 15.79 11.00 -3.18
CA MET A 161 14.46 10.44 -2.91
C MET A 161 14.41 9.72 -1.55
N GLY A 162 15.40 8.86 -1.27
CA GLY A 162 15.48 8.13 0.00
C GLY A 162 15.55 9.05 1.22
N LYS A 163 16.38 10.10 1.17
CA LYS A 163 16.51 11.10 2.24
C LYS A 163 15.20 11.83 2.50
N THR A 164 14.57 12.34 1.44
CA THR A 164 13.28 13.04 1.54
C THR A 164 12.20 12.15 2.15
N ASN A 165 12.12 10.88 1.71
CA ASN A 165 11.14 9.94 2.25
C ASN A 165 11.41 9.60 3.73
N ILE A 166 12.69 9.45 4.13
CA ILE A 166 13.08 9.22 5.52
C ILE A 166 12.73 10.42 6.41
N GLU A 167 12.96 11.64 5.92
CA GLU A 167 12.59 12.86 6.66
C GLU A 167 11.08 12.96 6.84
N TRP A 168 10.31 12.67 5.78
CA TRP A 168 8.86 12.68 5.84
C TRP A 168 8.33 11.62 6.82
N ILE A 169 8.78 10.37 6.73
CA ILE A 169 8.28 9.30 7.60
C ILE A 169 8.64 9.56 9.07
N LYS A 170 9.79 10.17 9.36
CA LYS A 170 10.18 10.56 10.72
C LYS A 170 9.25 11.63 11.29
N LYS A 171 8.85 12.62 10.48
CA LYS A 171 7.84 13.63 10.87
C LYS A 171 6.49 12.99 11.12
N GLU A 172 6.06 12.08 10.26
CA GLU A 172 4.79 11.36 10.41
C GLU A 172 4.76 10.50 11.68
N ILE A 173 5.84 9.76 11.97
CA ILE A 173 5.98 9.01 13.22
C ILE A 173 5.86 9.92 14.44
N ALA A 174 6.48 11.10 14.40
CA ALA A 174 6.39 12.08 15.50
C ALA A 174 4.96 12.61 15.66
N ALA A 175 4.27 12.92 14.57
CA ALA A 175 2.89 13.37 14.57
C ALA A 175 1.97 12.31 15.20
N VAL A 176 2.02 11.06 14.71
CA VAL A 176 1.19 9.97 15.25
C VAL A 176 1.50 9.70 16.72
N LYS A 177 2.76 9.82 17.17
CA LYS A 177 3.10 9.67 18.60
C LYS A 177 2.42 10.72 19.47
N SER A 178 2.29 11.96 18.98
CA SER A 178 1.69 13.08 19.71
C SER A 178 0.17 13.09 19.72
N GLU A 179 -0.50 12.33 18.85
CA GLU A 179 -1.96 12.15 18.89
C GLU A 179 -2.38 11.47 20.20
N GLU A 180 -3.50 11.89 20.79
CA GLU A 180 -4.15 11.13 21.87
C GLU A 180 -4.72 9.81 21.32
N ASP A 181 -4.90 8.81 22.19
CA ASP A 181 -5.38 7.47 21.81
C ASP A 181 -6.84 7.46 21.33
#